data_AF-R1DCY7-F1
#
_entry.id   AF-R1DCY7-F1
#
_cell.length_a   1.000
_cell.length_b   1.000
_cell.length_c   1.000
_cell.angle_alpha   90.00
_cell.angle_beta   90.00
_cell.angle_gamma   90.00
#
_symmetry.space_group_name_H-M   'P 1'
#
loop_
_entity.id
_entity.type
_entity.pdbx_description
1 polymer ?
#
loop_
_entity_poly.entity_id
_entity_poly.type
_entity_poly.pdbx_seq_one_letter_code
_entity_poly.pdbx_strand_id
1 'polypeptide(L)'
;MATGKDLNPSYLRERGRHSDGQRFRFQNFAQRVAAVDIDVHHRLTADDMAEWRREAGEEEAEEARPFAMQTLERWVELNQTGQFTAFRTELSPMLLSVPLMLHRQDAIFEALHRHLTGVSTEALPPMLELATALAVDLRQEFYPRFAPLLGALGRLLGSSAEDVARVEAVFTAAAYLLKYLLRQLLADLPAALAAYAPLLSHPKQHVRDFAAESFSYLLRRLPRASLPAALPATLLPQIGCSSNLDSGIALLLFHTVRGLSQRFHSRTPEAARAARCSRRSA
;
A
#
# COMPACT_ATOMS: atom_id res chain seq x y z
N MET A 1 18.58 35.17 31.83
CA MET A 1 17.85 34.15 32.60
C MET A 1 16.62 33.76 31.81
N ALA A 2 16.72 32.71 31.00
CA ALA A 2 15.65 32.26 30.11
C ALA A 2 14.61 31.49 30.92
N THR A 3 13.39 32.03 30.96
CA THR A 3 12.21 31.42 31.59
C THR A 3 11.83 30.15 30.82
N GLY A 4 11.62 29.07 31.58
CA GLY A 4 11.35 27.73 31.06
C GLY A 4 10.10 27.69 30.18
N LYS A 5 10.15 26.84 29.16
CA LYS A 5 9.01 26.51 28.30
C LYS A 5 7.86 26.01 29.18
N ASP A 6 6.77 26.76 29.17
CA ASP A 6 5.50 26.37 29.78
C ASP A 6 5.04 25.00 29.26
N LEU A 7 5.14 23.98 30.10
CA LEU A 7 4.55 22.66 29.89
C LEU A 7 3.06 22.71 30.29
N ASN A 8 2.28 23.60 29.69
CA ASN A 8 0.85 23.69 29.97
C ASN A 8 0.09 22.60 29.19
N PRO A 9 -0.50 21.56 29.82
CA PRO A 9 -1.16 20.45 29.12
C PRO A 9 -2.48 20.84 28.42
N SER A 10 -2.84 22.12 28.36
CA SER A 10 -4.03 22.62 27.66
C SER A 10 -4.04 22.25 26.18
N TYR A 11 -2.89 22.21 25.50
CA TYR A 11 -2.79 21.82 24.08
C TYR A 11 -3.12 20.34 23.81
N LEU A 12 -3.10 19.48 24.83
CA LEU A 12 -3.53 18.08 24.71
C LEU A 12 -5.06 17.92 24.72
N ARG A 13 -5.82 18.95 25.12
CA ARG A 13 -7.30 18.91 25.18
C ARG A 13 -8.00 19.23 23.87
N GLU A 14 -7.26 19.66 22.84
CA GLU A 14 -7.85 20.21 21.61
C GLU A 14 -7.65 19.32 20.38
N ARG A 15 -6.75 18.32 20.44
CA ARG A 15 -6.68 17.29 19.39
C ARG A 15 -7.81 16.27 19.56
N GLY A 16 -8.82 16.37 18.71
CA GLY A 16 -9.80 15.29 18.48
C GLY A 16 -11.17 15.47 19.15
N ARG A 17 -11.59 16.70 19.49
CA ARG A 17 -12.99 16.90 19.89
C ARG A 17 -13.90 16.78 18.66
N HIS A 18 -14.71 15.73 18.62
CA HIS A 18 -15.98 15.77 17.90
C HIS A 18 -16.90 16.81 18.53
N SER A 19 -17.93 17.26 17.79
CA SER A 19 -18.90 18.31 18.19
C SER A 19 -19.46 18.15 19.61
N ASP A 20 -19.52 16.92 20.11
CA ASP A 20 -20.20 16.57 21.37
C ASP A 20 -19.25 16.46 22.59
N GLY A 21 -17.96 16.78 22.42
CA GLY A 21 -17.00 16.91 23.53
C GLY A 21 -16.47 15.59 24.14
N GLN A 22 -16.92 14.42 23.68
CA GLN A 22 -16.44 13.12 24.16
C GLN A 22 -15.18 12.65 23.40
N ARG A 23 -14.14 12.25 24.15
CA ARG A 23 -12.83 11.82 23.60
C ARG A 23 -12.81 10.37 23.11
N PHE A 24 -13.56 9.46 23.74
CA PHE A 24 -13.65 8.05 23.37
C PHE A 24 -15.10 7.69 23.10
N ARG A 25 -15.38 7.08 21.94
CA ARG A 25 -16.72 6.66 21.52
C ARG A 25 -16.63 5.29 20.88
N PHE A 26 -17.64 4.46 21.12
CA PHE A 26 -17.81 3.24 20.35
C PHE A 26 -18.05 3.57 18.88
N GLN A 27 -17.23 2.99 18.00
CA GLN A 27 -17.43 3.01 16.57
C GLN A 27 -17.79 1.61 16.09
N ASN A 28 -18.87 1.51 15.33
CA ASN A 28 -19.23 0.23 14.72
C ASN A 28 -18.28 -0.11 13.56
N PHE A 29 -18.35 -1.34 13.05
CA PHE A 29 -17.47 -1.81 11.98
C PHE A 29 -17.49 -0.89 10.74
N ALA A 30 -18.69 -0.51 10.27
CA ALA A 30 -18.83 0.34 9.08
C ALA A 30 -18.19 1.72 9.28
N GLN A 31 -18.33 2.32 10.47
CA GLN A 31 -17.69 3.60 10.81
C GLN A 31 -16.18 3.49 10.85
N ARG A 32 -15.65 2.40 11.42
CA ARG A 32 -14.20 2.15 11.46
C ARG A 32 -13.63 1.95 10.06
N VAL A 33 -14.30 1.16 9.22
CA VAL A 33 -13.92 0.97 7.81
C VAL A 33 -13.94 2.29 7.05
N ALA A 34 -14.97 3.12 7.22
CA ALA A 34 -15.06 4.42 6.55
C ALA A 34 -13.99 5.43 7.04
N ALA A 35 -13.43 5.23 8.22
CA ALA A 35 -12.37 6.07 8.79
C ALA A 35 -10.97 5.65 8.34
N VAL A 36 -10.80 4.45 7.77
CA VAL A 36 -9.51 3.99 7.24
C VAL A 36 -9.11 4.85 6.05
N ASP A 37 -7.94 5.48 6.15
CA ASP A 37 -7.33 6.26 5.08
C ASP A 37 -6.08 5.55 4.56
N ILE A 38 -6.18 5.03 3.33
CA ILE A 38 -5.09 4.32 2.63
C ILE A 38 -4.34 5.26 1.68
N ASP A 39 -4.60 6.57 1.69
CA ASP A 39 -3.88 7.51 0.84
C ASP A 39 -2.44 7.76 1.32
N VAL A 40 -1.58 6.77 1.06
CA VAL A 40 -0.14 6.81 1.31
C VAL A 40 0.58 7.73 0.32
N HIS A 41 -0.07 8.13 -0.77
CA HIS A 41 0.57 8.87 -1.86
C HIS A 41 0.73 10.36 -1.54
N HIS A 42 -0.01 10.86 -0.56
CA HIS A 42 0.13 12.21 -0.02
C HIS A 42 0.97 12.27 1.27
N ARG A 43 1.44 11.11 1.77
CA ARG A 43 2.33 11.05 2.95
C ARG A 43 3.77 11.18 2.48
N LEU A 44 4.53 12.09 3.10
CA LEU A 44 5.98 12.14 2.98
C LEU A 44 6.54 10.88 3.63
N THR A 45 7.11 9.98 2.83
CA THR A 45 7.74 8.75 3.31
C THR A 45 9.21 8.99 3.63
N ALA A 46 9.78 8.12 4.46
CA ALA A 46 11.21 8.15 4.74
C ALA A 46 12.05 7.95 3.46
N ASP A 47 11.52 7.21 2.47
CA ASP A 47 12.12 7.08 1.13
C ASP A 47 12.07 8.41 0.36
N ASP A 48 10.92 9.10 0.31
CA ASP A 48 10.84 10.44 -0.33
C ASP A 48 11.80 11.44 0.35
N MET A 49 11.97 11.32 1.67
CA MET A 49 12.91 12.14 2.43
C MET A 49 14.37 11.73 2.18
N ALA A 50 14.66 10.46 1.94
CA ALA A 50 16.00 9.97 1.61
C ALA A 50 16.39 10.36 0.17
N GLU A 51 15.47 10.27 -0.79
CA GLU A 51 15.64 10.83 -2.13
C GLU A 51 15.87 12.34 -2.07
N TRP A 52 15.06 13.07 -1.28
CA TRP A 52 15.23 14.51 -1.11
C TRP A 52 16.57 14.90 -0.47
N ARG A 53 17.05 14.18 0.56
CA ARG A 53 18.39 14.41 1.16
C ARG A 53 19.51 14.14 0.16
N ARG A 54 19.36 13.10 -0.66
CA ARG A 54 20.32 12.75 -1.72
C ARG A 54 20.37 13.82 -2.80
N GLU A 55 19.20 14.36 -3.19
CA GLU A 55 19.07 15.47 -4.15
C GLU A 55 19.57 16.81 -3.58
N ALA A 56 19.41 17.03 -2.27
CA ALA A 56 19.93 18.19 -1.55
C ALA A 56 21.45 18.15 -1.34
N GLY A 57 22.12 17.05 -1.74
CA GLY A 57 23.56 16.88 -1.62
C GLY A 57 24.04 16.73 -0.18
N GLU A 58 23.17 16.30 0.74
CA GLU A 58 23.43 16.23 2.17
C GLU A 58 24.10 14.92 2.64
N GLU A 59 24.39 13.97 1.75
CA GLU A 59 25.05 12.70 2.12
C GLU A 59 26.43 12.53 1.48
N GLU A 60 27.48 12.75 2.30
CA GLU A 60 28.79 12.14 2.11
C GLU A 60 28.72 10.63 2.40
N ALA A 61 29.53 9.88 1.66
CA ALA A 61 29.56 8.43 1.60
C ALA A 61 29.93 7.76 2.94
N GLU A 62 28.97 7.13 3.59
CA GLU A 62 29.18 5.99 4.49
C GLU A 62 28.06 4.98 4.22
N GLU A 63 28.37 3.69 4.16
CA GLU A 63 27.46 2.59 3.75
C GLU A 63 26.03 2.75 4.27
N ALA A 64 25.16 3.36 3.45
CA ALA A 64 23.80 3.65 3.82
C ALA A 64 23.10 2.32 4.13
N ARG A 65 22.75 2.12 5.40
CA ARG A 65 22.04 0.92 5.86
C ARG A 65 20.80 0.69 4.99
N PRO A 66 20.50 -0.55 4.58
CA PRO A 66 19.29 -0.82 3.80
C PRO A 66 18.04 -0.31 4.49
N PHE A 67 17.09 0.21 3.72
CA PHE A 67 15.84 0.75 4.24
C PHE A 67 15.03 -0.30 5.01
N ALA A 68 15.08 -1.55 4.57
CA ALA A 68 14.51 -2.70 5.27
C ALA A 68 15.13 -2.92 6.64
N MET A 69 16.46 -2.77 6.79
CA MET A 69 17.11 -2.90 8.09
C MET A 69 16.71 -1.76 9.04
N GLN A 70 16.69 -0.52 8.55
CA GLN A 70 16.23 0.64 9.34
C GLN A 70 14.77 0.47 9.79
N THR A 71 13.91 -0.04 8.89
CA THR A 71 12.51 -0.35 9.18
C THR A 71 12.40 -1.40 10.28
N LEU A 72 13.20 -2.47 10.18
CA LEU A 72 13.23 -3.54 11.18
C LEU A 72 13.66 -3.04 12.55
N GLU A 73 14.74 -2.23 12.61
CA GLU A 73 15.26 -1.62 13.84
C GLU A 73 14.21 -0.73 14.52
N ARG A 74 13.54 0.14 13.77
CA ARG A 74 12.45 0.98 14.29
C ARG A 74 11.33 0.13 14.90
N TRP A 75 10.97 -0.97 14.27
CA TRP A 75 9.91 -1.85 14.78
C TRP A 75 10.32 -2.64 16.03
N VAL A 76 11.62 -2.81 16.31
CA VAL A 76 12.08 -3.38 17.59
C VAL A 76 11.62 -2.56 18.79
N GLU A 77 11.58 -1.24 18.63
CA GLU A 77 11.15 -0.33 19.70
C GLU A 77 9.62 -0.31 19.85
N LEU A 78 8.88 -0.58 18.77
CA LEU A 78 7.42 -0.42 18.69
C LEU A 78 6.63 -1.71 18.87
N ASN A 79 7.21 -2.88 18.59
CA ASN A 79 6.52 -4.16 18.62
C ASN A 79 7.32 -5.22 19.37
N GLN A 80 6.67 -5.85 20.37
CA GLN A 80 7.27 -6.88 21.21
C GLN A 80 6.53 -8.23 21.11
N THR A 81 5.74 -8.43 20.04
CA THR A 81 5.04 -9.70 19.86
C THR A 81 6.04 -10.85 19.63
N GLY A 82 5.69 -12.06 20.09
CA GLY A 82 6.54 -13.24 19.88
C GLY A 82 6.73 -13.56 18.41
N GLN A 83 5.68 -13.41 17.60
CA GLN A 83 5.73 -13.62 16.14
C GLN A 83 6.67 -12.64 15.45
N PHE A 84 6.60 -11.34 15.78
CA PHE A 84 7.55 -10.37 15.24
C PHE A 84 8.99 -10.64 15.70
N THR A 85 9.19 -11.03 16.96
CA THR A 85 10.51 -11.36 17.50
C THR A 85 11.15 -12.54 16.75
N ALA A 86 10.37 -13.58 16.44
CA ALA A 86 10.83 -14.72 15.65
C ALA A 86 11.18 -14.31 14.21
N PHE A 87 10.31 -13.53 13.57
CA PHE A 87 10.52 -13.00 12.22
C PHE A 87 11.77 -12.14 12.10
N ARG A 88 11.97 -11.20 13.03
CA ARG A 88 13.16 -10.36 13.09
C ARG A 88 14.42 -11.19 13.26
N THR A 89 14.41 -12.15 14.18
CA THR A 89 15.58 -12.99 14.46
C THR A 89 16.03 -13.77 13.23
N GLU A 90 15.08 -14.25 12.41
CA GLU A 90 15.39 -14.94 11.16
C GLU A 90 15.87 -13.99 10.05
N LEU A 91 15.19 -12.85 9.85
CA LEU A 91 15.48 -11.96 8.72
C LEU A 91 16.68 -11.03 8.92
N SER A 92 16.88 -10.50 10.15
CA SER A 92 17.95 -9.54 10.46
C SER A 92 19.32 -9.87 9.86
N PRO A 93 19.86 -11.10 9.99
CA PRO A 93 21.18 -11.42 9.42
C PRO A 93 21.25 -11.35 7.89
N MET A 94 20.13 -11.39 7.18
CA MET A 94 20.08 -11.31 5.72
C MET A 94 19.85 -9.88 5.19
N LEU A 95 19.52 -8.92 6.07
CA LEU A 95 19.18 -7.55 5.72
C LEU A 95 20.32 -6.55 5.95
N LEU A 96 21.52 -7.04 6.27
CA LEU A 96 22.67 -6.19 6.62
C LEU A 96 23.16 -5.31 5.47
N SER A 97 23.00 -5.75 4.22
CA SER A 97 23.37 -4.99 3.03
C SER A 97 22.53 -5.40 1.81
N VAL A 98 22.31 -4.48 0.86
CA VAL A 98 21.56 -4.78 -0.37
C VAL A 98 22.18 -5.93 -1.18
N PRO A 99 23.52 -6.04 -1.36
CA PRO A 99 24.12 -7.21 -2.02
C PRO A 99 23.81 -8.53 -1.31
N LEU A 100 23.79 -8.54 0.02
CA LEU A 100 23.43 -9.73 0.78
C LEU A 100 21.95 -10.08 0.59
N MET A 101 21.07 -9.08 0.54
CA MET A 101 19.65 -9.27 0.27
C MET A 101 19.41 -9.86 -1.11
N LEU A 102 20.14 -9.42 -2.13
CA LEU A 102 20.08 -9.99 -3.47
C LEU A 102 20.58 -11.44 -3.49
N HIS A 103 21.69 -11.73 -2.80
CA HIS A 103 22.21 -13.09 -2.72
C HIS A 103 21.28 -14.05 -1.96
N ARG A 104 20.56 -13.57 -0.93
CA ARG A 104 19.65 -14.35 -0.08
C ARG A 104 18.18 -14.11 -0.40
N GLN A 105 17.88 -13.57 -1.57
CA GLN A 105 16.53 -13.08 -1.90
C GLN A 105 15.47 -14.17 -1.68
N ASP A 106 15.69 -15.36 -2.21
CA ASP A 106 14.75 -16.48 -2.09
C ASP A 106 14.47 -16.82 -0.61
N ALA A 107 15.51 -16.88 0.21
CA ALA A 107 15.38 -17.17 1.64
C ALA A 107 14.60 -16.07 2.39
N ILE A 108 14.82 -14.80 2.02
CA ILE A 108 14.08 -13.67 2.60
C ILE A 108 12.58 -13.77 2.28
N PHE A 109 12.22 -14.03 1.03
CA PHE A 109 10.81 -14.11 0.64
C PHE A 109 10.11 -15.36 1.16
N GLU A 110 10.80 -16.50 1.19
CA GLU A 110 10.29 -17.72 1.85
C GLU A 110 10.03 -17.48 3.35
N ALA A 111 10.96 -16.83 4.04
CA ALA A 111 10.77 -16.43 5.44
C ALA A 111 9.58 -15.48 5.60
N LEU A 112 9.48 -14.45 4.77
CA LEU A 112 8.37 -13.50 4.78
C LEU A 112 7.03 -14.21 4.59
N HIS A 113 6.89 -15.06 3.57
CA HIS A 113 5.65 -15.79 3.31
C HIS A 113 5.25 -16.72 4.46
N ARG A 114 6.23 -17.42 5.03
CA ARG A 114 6.00 -18.33 6.14
C ARG A 114 5.51 -17.58 7.38
N HIS A 115 6.16 -16.48 7.74
CA HIS A 115 5.79 -15.68 8.91
C HIS A 115 4.47 -14.93 8.73
N LEU A 116 4.10 -14.53 7.51
CA LEU A 116 2.78 -13.97 7.22
C LEU A 116 1.66 -15.02 7.34
N THR A 117 1.98 -16.31 7.28
CA THR A 117 0.99 -17.38 7.41
C THR A 117 0.63 -17.56 8.89
N GLY A 118 -0.63 -17.28 9.25
CA GLY A 118 -1.11 -17.41 10.63
C GLY A 118 -0.67 -16.27 11.58
N VAL A 119 -0.20 -15.16 11.03
CA VAL A 119 0.18 -13.97 11.83
C VAL A 119 -1.03 -13.33 12.50
N SER A 120 -0.87 -12.94 13.77
CA SER A 120 -1.84 -12.18 14.55
C SER A 120 -1.90 -10.73 14.06
N THR A 121 -2.98 -10.02 14.38
CA THR A 121 -3.19 -8.66 13.86
C THR A 121 -2.18 -7.68 14.44
N GLU A 122 -1.71 -7.92 15.67
CA GLU A 122 -0.76 -7.10 16.39
C GLU A 122 0.67 -7.23 15.83
N ALA A 123 1.02 -8.39 15.28
CA ALA A 123 2.33 -8.66 14.70
C ALA A 123 2.40 -8.33 13.19
N LEU A 124 1.26 -8.06 12.56
CA LEU A 124 1.16 -7.90 11.11
C LEU A 124 1.78 -6.58 10.58
N PRO A 125 1.54 -5.39 11.18
CA PRO A 125 2.09 -4.14 10.67
C PRO A 125 3.62 -4.14 10.42
N PRO A 126 4.48 -4.59 11.36
CA PRO A 126 5.93 -4.60 11.11
C PRO A 126 6.33 -5.52 9.97
N MET A 127 5.67 -6.68 9.82
CA MET A 127 5.99 -7.63 8.75
C MET A 127 5.62 -7.07 7.37
N LEU A 128 4.46 -6.43 7.27
CA LEU A 128 3.99 -5.83 6.02
C LEU A 128 4.81 -4.60 5.64
N GLU A 129 5.17 -3.76 6.61
CA GLU A 129 6.01 -2.60 6.31
C GLU A 129 7.43 -3.03 5.92
N LEU A 130 7.98 -4.07 6.54
CA LEU A 130 9.24 -4.66 6.07
C LEU A 130 9.11 -5.17 4.64
N ALA A 131 8.01 -5.82 4.28
CA ALA A 131 7.77 -6.25 2.89
C ALA A 131 7.77 -5.08 1.90
N THR A 132 7.21 -3.92 2.29
CA THR A 132 7.26 -2.70 1.46
C THR A 132 8.65 -2.09 1.42
N ALA A 133 9.41 -2.16 2.51
CA ALA A 133 10.78 -1.65 2.57
C ALA A 133 11.73 -2.47 1.68
N LEU A 134 11.53 -3.79 1.60
CA LEU A 134 12.23 -4.65 0.65
C LEU A 134 12.00 -4.22 -0.81
N ALA A 135 10.81 -3.69 -1.15
CA ALA A 135 10.53 -3.17 -2.49
C ALA A 135 11.32 -1.89 -2.81
N VAL A 136 11.59 -1.05 -1.80
CA VAL A 136 12.42 0.16 -1.93
C VAL A 136 13.88 -0.23 -2.20
N ASP A 137 14.43 -1.16 -1.42
CA ASP A 137 15.83 -1.58 -1.53
C ASP A 137 16.09 -2.39 -2.81
N LEU A 138 15.23 -3.37 -3.14
CA LEU A 138 15.44 -4.31 -4.25
C LEU A 138 14.91 -3.81 -5.60
N ARG A 139 13.96 -2.86 -5.59
CA ARG A 139 13.38 -2.23 -6.80
C ARG A 139 12.94 -3.24 -7.86
N GLN A 140 13.64 -3.30 -8.99
CA GLN A 140 13.30 -4.20 -10.10
C GLN A 140 13.43 -5.67 -9.71
N GLU A 141 14.41 -6.02 -8.88
CA GLU A 141 14.62 -7.38 -8.42
C GLU A 141 13.47 -7.86 -7.52
N PHE A 142 12.71 -6.94 -6.91
CA PHE A 142 11.50 -7.28 -6.16
C PHE A 142 10.34 -7.74 -7.05
N TYR A 143 10.24 -7.25 -8.30
CA TYR A 143 9.03 -7.36 -9.12
C TYR A 143 8.51 -8.82 -9.30
N PRO A 144 9.36 -9.84 -9.51
CA PRO A 144 8.89 -11.24 -9.57
C PRO A 144 8.16 -11.72 -8.30
N ARG A 145 8.39 -11.07 -7.15
CA ARG A 145 7.80 -11.39 -5.85
C ARG A 145 6.49 -10.64 -5.59
N PHE A 146 6.15 -9.67 -6.43
CA PHE A 146 4.95 -8.85 -6.30
C PHE A 146 3.65 -9.68 -6.31
N ALA A 147 3.46 -10.51 -7.34
CA ALA A 147 2.24 -11.32 -7.47
C ALA A 147 2.09 -12.37 -6.34
N PRO A 148 3.13 -13.14 -5.97
CA PRO A 148 3.07 -14.02 -4.80
C PRO A 148 2.72 -13.28 -3.50
N LEU A 149 3.29 -12.09 -3.29
CA LEU A 149 3.01 -11.27 -2.11
C LEU A 149 1.57 -10.78 -2.09
N LEU A 150 1.02 -10.29 -3.21
CA LEU A 150 -0.41 -9.94 -3.31
C LEU A 150 -1.32 -11.14 -2.99
N GLY A 151 -0.94 -12.34 -3.45
CA GLY A 151 -1.65 -13.57 -3.08
C GLY A 151 -1.63 -13.84 -1.57
N ALA A 152 -0.51 -13.57 -0.89
CA ALA A 152 -0.42 -13.66 0.56
C ALA A 152 -1.27 -12.58 1.26
N LEU A 153 -1.26 -11.34 0.75
CA LEU A 153 -2.12 -10.25 1.24
C LEU A 153 -3.61 -10.62 1.14
N GLY A 154 -4.04 -11.20 0.02
CA GLY A 154 -5.41 -11.68 -0.15
C GLY A 154 -5.78 -12.77 0.87
N ARG A 155 -4.86 -13.70 1.16
CA ARG A 155 -5.09 -14.73 2.19
C ARG A 155 -5.20 -14.15 3.60
N LEU A 156 -4.45 -13.08 3.90
CA LEU A 156 -4.52 -12.40 5.20
C LEU A 156 -5.91 -11.79 5.45
N LEU A 157 -6.58 -11.29 4.42
CA LEU A 157 -7.93 -10.73 4.56
C LEU A 157 -8.98 -11.81 4.85
N GLY A 158 -8.75 -13.04 4.36
CA GLY A 158 -9.70 -14.15 4.47
C GLY A 158 -11.05 -13.85 3.79
N SER A 159 -12.03 -14.73 3.92
CA SER A 159 -13.34 -14.54 3.27
C SER A 159 -14.24 -13.52 3.99
N SER A 160 -14.05 -13.31 5.29
CA SER A 160 -14.90 -12.43 6.11
C SER A 160 -14.41 -10.98 6.18
N ALA A 161 -13.08 -10.76 6.19
CA ALA A 161 -12.44 -9.44 6.26
C ALA A 161 -13.04 -8.51 7.34
N GLU A 162 -13.27 -9.06 8.55
CA GLU A 162 -13.95 -8.39 9.67
C GLU A 162 -13.01 -7.64 10.61
N ASP A 163 -11.71 -7.89 10.52
CA ASP A 163 -10.71 -7.17 11.30
C ASP A 163 -10.24 -5.92 10.54
N VAL A 164 -10.79 -4.76 10.92
CA VAL A 164 -10.47 -3.48 10.27
C VAL A 164 -8.98 -3.14 10.35
N ALA A 165 -8.30 -3.45 11.47
CA ALA A 165 -6.88 -3.13 11.61
C ALA A 165 -6.03 -3.97 10.65
N ARG A 166 -6.43 -5.23 10.45
CA ARG A 166 -5.82 -6.11 9.46
C ARG A 166 -6.07 -5.62 8.03
N VAL A 167 -7.30 -5.22 7.71
CA VAL A 167 -7.66 -4.65 6.40
C VAL A 167 -6.83 -3.40 6.10
N GLU A 168 -6.75 -2.48 7.07
CA GLU A 168 -5.95 -1.25 6.97
C GLU A 168 -4.47 -1.57 6.75
N ALA A 169 -3.88 -2.47 7.54
CA ALA A 169 -2.48 -2.85 7.40
C ALA A 169 -2.18 -3.45 6.02
N VAL A 170 -3.06 -4.35 5.53
CA VAL A 170 -2.92 -4.98 4.21
C VAL A 170 -3.01 -3.95 3.08
N PHE A 171 -4.00 -3.08 3.10
CA PHE A 171 -4.17 -2.10 2.02
C PHE A 171 -3.17 -0.95 2.08
N THR A 172 -2.70 -0.58 3.27
CA THR A 172 -1.56 0.34 3.42
C THR A 172 -0.32 -0.25 2.78
N ALA A 173 -0.02 -1.53 3.03
CA ALA A 173 1.09 -2.22 2.42
C ALA A 173 0.94 -2.35 0.89
N ALA A 174 -0.26 -2.72 0.43
CA ALA A 174 -0.56 -2.79 -1.00
C ALA A 174 -0.34 -1.42 -1.68
N ALA A 175 -0.83 -0.33 -1.09
CA ALA A 175 -0.67 1.01 -1.65
C ALA A 175 0.81 1.45 -1.71
N TYR A 176 1.63 1.10 -0.70
CA TYR A 176 3.08 1.31 -0.75
C TYR A 176 3.77 0.46 -1.82
N LEU A 177 3.40 -0.82 -1.99
CA LEU A 177 3.93 -1.65 -3.08
C LEU A 177 3.60 -1.04 -4.44
N LEU A 178 2.37 -0.55 -4.64
CA LEU A 178 1.97 0.15 -5.87
C LEU A 178 2.75 1.45 -6.07
N LYS A 179 3.06 2.18 -5.00
CA LYS A 179 3.90 3.40 -5.02
C LYS A 179 5.34 3.07 -5.45
N TYR A 180 5.99 2.13 -4.76
CA TYR A 180 7.42 1.85 -4.95
C TYR A 180 7.73 1.08 -6.23
N LEU A 181 6.80 0.24 -6.70
CA LEU A 181 6.96 -0.52 -7.95
C LEU A 181 6.27 0.17 -9.14
N LEU A 182 5.89 1.44 -9.01
CA LEU A 182 5.11 2.17 -10.01
C LEU A 182 5.68 2.02 -11.43
N ARG A 183 7.00 2.16 -11.59
CA ARG A 183 7.64 2.08 -12.91
C ARG A 183 7.48 0.71 -13.56
N GLN A 184 7.69 -0.36 -12.78
CA GLN A 184 7.57 -1.74 -13.23
C GLN A 184 6.11 -2.09 -13.53
N LEU A 185 5.19 -1.64 -12.67
CA LEU A 185 3.75 -1.87 -12.82
C LEU A 185 3.17 -1.17 -14.05
N LEU A 186 3.64 0.04 -14.37
CA LEU A 186 3.19 0.74 -15.59
C LEU A 186 3.77 0.13 -16.87
N ALA A 187 4.93 -0.51 -16.80
CA ALA A 187 5.53 -1.21 -17.94
C ALA A 187 4.74 -2.48 -18.31
N ASP A 188 4.15 -3.16 -17.33
CA ASP A 188 3.30 -4.34 -17.52
C ASP A 188 1.98 -4.23 -16.74
N LEU A 189 1.16 -3.28 -17.16
CA LEU A 189 -0.12 -2.99 -16.51
C LEU A 189 -1.13 -4.16 -16.56
N PRO A 190 -1.26 -4.92 -17.68
CA PRO A 190 -2.14 -6.09 -17.72
C PRO A 190 -1.76 -7.16 -16.70
N ALA A 191 -0.47 -7.50 -16.57
CA ALA A 191 -0.04 -8.47 -15.56
C ALA A 191 -0.24 -7.93 -14.13
N ALA A 192 0.03 -6.63 -13.92
CA ALA A 192 -0.22 -5.98 -12.64
C ALA A 192 -1.70 -6.07 -12.22
N LEU A 193 -2.63 -5.80 -13.15
CA LEU A 193 -4.07 -5.93 -12.87
C LEU A 193 -4.46 -7.39 -12.64
N ALA A 194 -3.95 -8.34 -13.42
CA ALA A 194 -4.24 -9.76 -13.24
C ALA A 194 -3.80 -10.25 -11.85
N ALA A 195 -2.62 -9.84 -11.38
CA ALA A 195 -2.15 -10.14 -10.04
C ALA A 195 -3.00 -9.48 -8.93
N TYR A 196 -3.58 -8.31 -9.21
CA TYR A 196 -4.40 -7.55 -8.27
C TYR A 196 -5.90 -7.93 -8.32
N ALA A 197 -6.36 -8.61 -9.37
CA ALA A 197 -7.74 -9.01 -9.61
C ALA A 197 -8.39 -9.80 -8.45
N PRO A 198 -7.67 -10.67 -7.69
CA PRO A 198 -8.25 -11.31 -6.52
C PRO A 198 -8.75 -10.33 -5.45
N LEU A 199 -8.09 -9.18 -5.27
CA LEU A 199 -8.53 -8.14 -4.33
C LEU A 199 -9.74 -7.38 -4.89
N LEU A 200 -9.74 -7.09 -6.19
CA LEU A 200 -10.86 -6.44 -6.89
C LEU A 200 -12.11 -7.33 -7.00
N SER A 201 -11.96 -8.64 -6.95
CA SER A 201 -13.05 -9.63 -7.02
C SER A 201 -13.47 -10.16 -5.64
N HIS A 202 -12.95 -9.58 -4.56
CA HIS A 202 -13.23 -10.03 -3.20
C HIS A 202 -14.74 -9.99 -2.88
N PRO A 203 -15.30 -10.96 -2.13
CA PRO A 203 -16.74 -11.00 -1.84
C PRO A 203 -17.24 -9.79 -1.05
N LYS A 204 -16.40 -9.24 -0.17
CA LYS A 204 -16.73 -8.08 0.65
C LYS A 204 -16.53 -6.76 -0.11
N GLN A 205 -17.57 -5.93 -0.12
CA GLN A 205 -17.56 -4.67 -0.86
C GLN A 205 -16.48 -3.70 -0.40
N HIS A 206 -16.29 -3.51 0.92
CA HIS A 206 -15.27 -2.60 1.44
C HIS A 206 -13.85 -2.97 1.01
N VAL A 207 -13.56 -4.27 0.85
CA VAL A 207 -12.28 -4.74 0.31
C VAL A 207 -12.15 -4.35 -1.16
N ARG A 208 -13.21 -4.49 -1.96
CA ARG A 208 -13.21 -4.06 -3.36
C ARG A 208 -13.04 -2.54 -3.48
N ASP A 209 -13.65 -1.76 -2.59
CA ASP A 209 -13.51 -0.30 -2.55
C ASP A 209 -12.06 0.10 -2.30
N PHE A 210 -11.40 -0.47 -1.28
CA PHE A 210 -9.99 -0.21 -1.00
C PHE A 210 -9.05 -0.69 -2.11
N ALA A 211 -9.35 -1.83 -2.73
CA ALA A 211 -8.61 -2.35 -3.87
C ALA A 211 -8.72 -1.40 -5.08
N ALA A 212 -9.93 -0.94 -5.37
CA ALA A 212 -10.18 0.02 -6.44
C ALA A 212 -9.50 1.37 -6.17
N GLU A 213 -9.59 1.88 -4.94
CA GLU A 213 -8.98 3.14 -4.55
C GLU A 213 -7.46 3.10 -4.68
N SER A 214 -6.82 2.10 -4.08
CA SER A 214 -5.36 1.99 -4.11
C SER A 214 -4.82 1.73 -5.53
N PHE A 215 -5.47 0.87 -6.34
CA PHE A 215 -5.05 0.64 -7.72
C PHE A 215 -5.35 1.83 -8.65
N SER A 216 -6.34 2.67 -8.34
CA SER A 216 -6.63 3.88 -9.14
C SER A 216 -5.43 4.83 -9.23
N TYR A 217 -4.54 4.82 -8.23
CA TYR A 217 -3.28 5.55 -8.26
C TYR A 217 -2.44 5.22 -9.49
N LEU A 218 -2.28 3.92 -9.82
CA LEU A 218 -1.53 3.49 -11.01
C LEU A 218 -2.15 4.05 -12.29
N LEU A 219 -3.48 3.93 -12.43
CA LEU A 219 -4.18 4.39 -13.62
C LEU A 219 -4.07 5.92 -13.79
N ARG A 220 -4.09 6.68 -12.69
CA ARG A 220 -3.88 8.14 -12.69
C ARG A 220 -2.45 8.53 -13.08
N ARG A 221 -1.47 7.63 -12.94
CA ARG A 221 -0.06 7.86 -13.30
C ARG A 221 0.29 7.50 -14.75
N LEU A 222 -0.59 6.81 -15.48
CA LEU A 222 -0.39 6.56 -16.91
C LEU A 222 -0.18 7.87 -17.69
N PRO A 223 0.72 7.93 -18.68
CA PRO A 223 0.81 9.07 -19.60
C PRO A 223 -0.52 9.33 -20.33
N ARG A 224 -0.84 10.61 -20.60
CA ARG A 224 -2.10 10.96 -21.31
C ARG A 224 -2.18 10.32 -22.70
N ALA A 225 -1.05 10.21 -23.38
CA ALA A 225 -0.97 9.64 -24.73
C ALA A 225 -1.24 8.12 -24.76
N SER A 226 -0.84 7.39 -23.72
CA SER A 226 -1.01 5.93 -23.67
C SER A 226 -2.35 5.49 -23.08
N LEU A 227 -3.00 6.36 -22.29
CA LEU A 227 -4.24 6.04 -21.57
C LEU A 227 -5.36 5.47 -22.49
N PRO A 228 -5.66 6.02 -23.69
CA PRO A 228 -6.71 5.50 -24.56
C PRO A 228 -6.49 4.05 -25.02
N ALA A 229 -5.23 3.60 -25.13
CA ALA A 229 -4.89 2.25 -25.54
C ALA A 229 -4.71 1.31 -24.33
N ALA A 230 -3.99 1.76 -23.30
CA ALA A 230 -3.62 0.94 -22.15
C ALA A 230 -4.84 0.56 -21.29
N LEU A 231 -5.78 1.49 -21.08
CA LEU A 231 -6.92 1.25 -20.19
C LEU A 231 -7.86 0.16 -20.75
N PRO A 232 -8.34 0.21 -22.01
CA PRO A 232 -9.13 -0.86 -22.59
C PRO A 232 -8.38 -2.20 -22.64
N ALA A 233 -7.11 -2.18 -23.07
CA ALA A 233 -6.30 -3.40 -23.17
C ALA A 233 -6.13 -4.11 -21.82
N THR A 234 -6.08 -3.35 -20.73
CA THR A 234 -5.93 -3.89 -19.37
C THR A 234 -7.27 -4.37 -18.80
N LEU A 235 -8.33 -3.57 -18.94
CA LEU A 235 -9.62 -3.83 -18.26
C LEU A 235 -10.52 -4.79 -19.04
N LEU A 236 -10.63 -4.65 -20.37
CA LEU A 236 -11.59 -5.43 -21.16
C LEU A 236 -11.43 -6.95 -21.02
N PRO A 237 -10.21 -7.53 -20.99
CA PRO A 237 -10.05 -8.98 -20.84
C PRO A 237 -10.59 -9.54 -19.52
N GLN A 238 -10.79 -8.69 -18.51
CA GLN A 238 -11.23 -9.09 -17.17
C GLN A 238 -12.75 -8.92 -16.97
N ILE A 239 -13.44 -8.22 -17.87
CA ILE A 239 -14.87 -7.96 -17.78
C ILE A 239 -15.65 -9.23 -18.12
N GLY A 240 -16.66 -9.56 -17.32
CA GLY A 240 -17.50 -10.74 -17.49
C GLY A 240 -16.92 -12.01 -16.88
N CYS A 241 -15.73 -11.97 -16.30
CA CYS A 241 -15.14 -13.12 -15.61
C CYS A 241 -15.87 -13.45 -14.29
N SER A 242 -16.33 -12.43 -13.55
CA SER A 242 -17.21 -12.61 -12.38
C SER A 242 -17.94 -11.31 -12.03
N SER A 243 -19.12 -11.43 -11.42
CA SER A 243 -19.91 -10.26 -10.99
C SER A 243 -19.18 -9.39 -9.96
N ASN A 244 -18.41 -10.00 -9.07
CA ASN A 244 -17.61 -9.26 -8.09
C ASN A 244 -16.47 -8.49 -8.78
N LEU A 245 -15.79 -9.10 -9.76
CA LEU A 245 -14.73 -8.43 -10.50
C LEU A 245 -15.28 -7.27 -11.33
N ASP A 246 -16.43 -7.45 -11.98
CA ASP A 246 -17.10 -6.39 -12.72
C ASP A 246 -17.45 -5.21 -11.81
N SER A 247 -17.96 -5.49 -10.61
CA SER A 247 -18.19 -4.48 -9.57
C SER A 247 -16.89 -3.79 -9.15
N GLY A 248 -15.81 -4.54 -8.93
CA GLY A 248 -14.50 -3.99 -8.60
C GLY A 248 -13.91 -3.11 -9.69
N ILE A 249 -14.03 -3.51 -10.97
CA ILE A 249 -13.59 -2.73 -12.12
C ILE A 249 -14.40 -1.43 -12.25
N ALA A 250 -15.72 -1.49 -12.02
CA ALA A 250 -16.57 -0.31 -12.02
C ALA A 250 -16.15 0.69 -10.92
N LEU A 251 -15.87 0.20 -9.71
CA LEU A 251 -15.32 1.00 -8.61
C LEU A 251 -13.95 1.58 -8.97
N LEU A 252 -13.06 0.78 -9.58
CA LEU A 252 -11.74 1.22 -10.01
C LEU A 252 -11.83 2.38 -11.01
N LEU A 253 -12.71 2.30 -12.01
CA LEU A 253 -12.96 3.39 -12.94
C LEU A 253 -13.51 4.63 -12.25
N PHE A 254 -14.43 4.45 -11.29
CA PHE A 254 -14.96 5.55 -10.49
C PHE A 254 -13.86 6.26 -9.69
N HIS A 255 -13.05 5.51 -8.94
CA HIS A 255 -11.93 6.07 -8.18
C HIS A 255 -10.90 6.71 -9.12
N THR A 256 -10.64 6.13 -10.29
CA THR A 256 -9.70 6.71 -11.27
C THR A 256 -10.11 8.11 -11.72
N VAL A 257 -11.41 8.37 -11.83
CA VAL A 257 -11.95 9.66 -12.29
C VAL A 257 -12.21 10.63 -11.13
N ARG A 258 -12.56 10.11 -9.95
CA ARG A 258 -12.78 10.92 -8.74
C ARG A 258 -11.47 11.59 -8.31
N GLY A 259 -11.53 12.89 -8.10
CA GLY A 259 -10.47 13.70 -7.49
C GLY A 259 -10.77 14.03 -6.02
N LEU A 260 -9.95 14.90 -5.43
CA LEU A 260 -10.09 15.35 -4.04
C LEU A 260 -11.42 16.09 -3.81
N SER A 261 -11.96 16.01 -2.59
CA SER A 261 -13.14 16.76 -2.16
C SER A 261 -14.41 16.55 -3.02
N GLN A 262 -14.66 15.31 -3.45
CA GLN A 262 -15.84 14.93 -4.26
C GLN A 262 -15.92 15.63 -5.63
N ARG A 263 -14.80 16.12 -6.17
CA ARG A 263 -14.73 16.74 -7.50
C ARG A 263 -13.98 15.85 -8.46
N PHE A 264 -14.15 16.07 -9.76
CA PHE A 264 -13.33 15.44 -10.79
C PHE A 264 -11.97 16.14 -10.90
N HIS A 265 -10.90 15.39 -11.16
CA HIS A 265 -9.58 15.98 -11.42
C HIS A 265 -9.41 16.38 -12.89
N SER A 266 -8.35 17.14 -13.20
CA SER A 266 -8.10 17.69 -14.56
C SER A 266 -8.00 16.63 -15.66
N ARG A 267 -7.58 15.39 -15.34
CA ARG A 267 -7.44 14.27 -16.29
C ARG A 267 -8.69 13.41 -16.51
N THR A 268 -9.81 13.81 -15.90
CA THR A 268 -11.07 13.05 -15.93
C THR A 268 -11.63 12.86 -17.34
N PRO A 269 -11.65 13.89 -18.20
CA PRO A 269 -12.21 13.75 -19.54
C PRO A 269 -11.49 12.68 -20.37
N GLU A 270 -10.17 12.58 -20.27
CA GLU A 270 -9.38 11.59 -20.99
C GLU A 270 -9.64 10.17 -20.49
N ALA A 271 -9.69 9.97 -19.17
CA ALA A 271 -10.02 8.68 -18.57
C ALA A 271 -11.43 8.20 -18.93
N ALA A 272 -12.41 9.11 -18.85
CA ALA A 272 -13.79 8.81 -19.23
C ALA A 272 -13.94 8.50 -20.72
N ARG A 273 -13.19 9.18 -21.60
CA ARG A 273 -13.18 8.89 -23.05
C ARG A 273 -12.59 7.52 -23.33
N ALA A 274 -11.45 7.19 -22.73
CA ALA A 274 -10.80 5.89 -22.90
C ALA A 274 -11.71 4.73 -22.46
N ALA A 275 -12.41 4.89 -21.34
CA ALA A 275 -13.37 3.91 -20.85
C ALA A 275 -14.62 3.75 -21.76
N ARG A 276 -14.98 4.77 -22.55
CA ARG A 276 -16.11 4.70 -23.50
C ARG A 276 -15.71 4.14 -24.86
N CYS A 277 -14.50 4.46 -25.35
CA CYS A 277 -14.04 4.01 -26.66
C CYS A 277 -13.98 2.47 -26.75
N SER A 278 -13.74 1.79 -25.63
CA SER A 278 -13.69 0.33 -25.54
C SER A 278 -15.00 -0.40 -25.92
N ARG A 279 -16.17 0.27 -25.80
CA ARG A 279 -17.49 -0.32 -26.13
C ARG A 279 -17.93 -0.13 -27.58
N ARG A 280 -17.25 0.71 -28.37
CA ARG A 280 -17.63 0.98 -29.77
C ARG A 280 -16.89 0.10 -30.79
N SER A 281 -15.92 -0.68 -30.34
CA SER A 281 -15.06 -1.54 -31.16
C SER A 281 -15.28 -3.04 -30.92
N ALA A 282 -16.39 -3.41 -30.27
CA ALA A 282 -16.86 -4.79 -30.09
C ALA A 282 -18.25 -4.93 -30.73
#